data_AF-A0A931ZXV4-F1
#
_entry.id   AF-A0A931ZXV4-F1
#
_cell.length_a   1.000
_cell.length_b   1.000
_cell.length_c   1.000
_cell.angle_alpha   90.00
_cell.angle_beta   90.00
_cell.angle_gamma   90.00
#
_symmetry.space_group_name_H-M   'P 1'
#
loop_
_entity.id
_entity.type
_entity.pdbx_description
1 polymer ?
#
loop_
_entity_poly.entity_id
_entity_poly.type
_entity_poly.pdbx_seq_one_letter_code
_entity_poly.pdbx_strand_id
1 'polypeptide(L)'
;MPIIRKIIYRQSTKAAVFIDAANVIYSQRTLGWQIDFKKLYQYFKENYKLDSVYFYFAYVKENSKQQGFFNKLRSWGYKIRTKEVKIIRQNDGTFIKKGNLDVELTIDAVKDLKFYSTAILMSGDSDFHALVRYLQKRDKKVVVISSKGHVSFELLKAADKYINFNQLRELVERL
;
A
#
# COMPACT_ATOMS: atom_id res chain seq x y z
N MET A 1 8.92 -23.10 -16.18
CA MET A 1 9.63 -22.00 -15.46
C MET A 1 9.28 -22.04 -13.96
N PRO A 2 10.07 -22.69 -13.09
CA PRO A 2 9.66 -22.99 -11.72
C PRO A 2 10.45 -22.24 -10.61
N ILE A 3 10.83 -20.97 -10.79
CA ILE A 3 11.70 -20.24 -9.82
C ILE A 3 10.96 -19.18 -8.97
N ILE A 4 9.73 -18.76 -9.30
CA ILE A 4 8.98 -17.79 -8.47
C ILE A 4 8.25 -18.52 -7.31
N ARG A 5 9.00 -19.28 -6.50
CA ARG A 5 8.44 -19.95 -5.31
C ARG A 5 8.10 -18.90 -4.24
N LYS A 6 6.81 -18.55 -4.14
CA LYS A 6 6.12 -17.93 -2.99
C LYS A 6 6.77 -16.68 -2.39
N ILE A 7 6.76 -15.58 -3.15
CA ILE A 7 6.90 -14.23 -2.59
C ILE A 7 5.79 -13.96 -1.55
N ILE A 8 4.67 -14.67 -1.62
CA ILE A 8 3.47 -14.46 -0.79
C ILE A 8 2.87 -15.76 -0.25
N TYR A 9 1.92 -15.66 0.70
CA TYR A 9 1.28 -16.82 1.33
C TYR A 9 0.42 -17.63 0.32
N ARG A 10 -0.10 -18.80 0.72
CA ARG A 10 -0.89 -19.70 -0.16
C ARG A 10 -2.19 -19.03 -0.64
N GLN A 11 -2.64 -19.36 -1.85
CA GLN A 11 -3.87 -18.86 -2.50
C GLN A 11 -5.15 -18.99 -1.65
N SER A 12 -5.23 -19.96 -0.74
CA SER A 12 -6.36 -20.14 0.19
C SER A 12 -6.46 -19.07 1.28
N THR A 13 -5.46 -18.20 1.42
CA THR A 13 -5.40 -17.18 2.47
C THR A 13 -6.26 -15.97 2.08
N LYS A 14 -7.17 -15.54 2.96
CA LYS A 14 -7.95 -14.32 2.75
C LYS A 14 -7.09 -13.10 3.04
N ALA A 15 -7.01 -12.15 2.09
CA ALA A 15 -6.16 -10.98 2.25
C ALA A 15 -6.89 -9.66 1.96
N ALA A 16 -6.55 -8.63 2.72
CA ALA A 16 -6.84 -7.24 2.41
C ALA A 16 -5.53 -6.49 2.15
N VAL A 17 -5.51 -5.66 1.12
CA VAL A 17 -4.33 -4.89 0.70
C VAL A 17 -4.56 -3.41 0.99
N PHE A 18 -3.58 -2.77 1.62
CA PHE A 18 -3.61 -1.36 2.01
C PHE A 18 -2.44 -0.65 1.37
N ILE A 19 -2.71 0.13 0.32
CA ILE A 19 -1.68 0.79 -0.50
C ILE A 19 -1.60 2.27 -0.14
N ASP A 20 -0.53 2.63 0.55
CA ASP A 20 -0.15 4.02 0.74
C ASP A 20 0.53 4.53 -0.54
N ALA A 21 -0.23 5.29 -1.34
CA ALA A 21 0.27 5.74 -2.63
C ALA A 21 1.46 6.68 -2.50
N ALA A 22 1.58 7.46 -1.42
CA ALA A 22 2.70 8.39 -1.24
C ALA A 22 4.00 7.60 -1.07
N ASN A 23 4.01 6.61 -0.18
CA ASN A 23 5.15 5.73 0.05
C ASN A 23 5.50 4.88 -1.18
N VAL A 24 4.49 4.38 -1.90
CA VAL A 24 4.70 3.60 -3.13
C VAL A 24 5.25 4.46 -4.28
N ILE A 25 4.77 5.70 -4.45
CA ILE A 25 5.28 6.64 -5.46
C ILE A 25 6.71 7.05 -5.13
N TYR A 26 7.01 7.32 -3.86
CA TYR A 26 8.38 7.63 -3.43
C TYR A 26 9.34 6.47 -3.74
N SER A 27 8.93 5.23 -3.44
CA SER A 27 9.68 4.02 -3.78
C SER A 27 9.92 3.83 -5.28
N GLN A 28 8.93 4.07 -6.14
CA GLN A 28 9.09 4.01 -7.60
C GLN A 28 10.12 5.04 -8.11
N ARG A 29 10.10 6.27 -7.57
CA ARG A 29 11.03 7.33 -7.96
C ARG A 29 12.48 6.95 -7.67
N THR A 30 12.76 6.42 -6.48
CA THR A 30 14.11 5.99 -6.11
C THR A 30 14.57 4.76 -6.88
N LEU A 31 13.68 3.81 -7.18
CA LEU A 31 14.03 2.59 -7.92
C LEU A 31 14.10 2.78 -9.44
N GLY A 32 13.59 3.89 -9.98
CA GLY A 32 13.66 4.20 -11.41
C GLY A 32 12.70 3.41 -12.30
N TRP A 33 11.68 2.76 -11.74
CA TRP A 33 10.64 2.05 -12.50
C TRP A 33 9.24 2.31 -11.95
N GLN A 34 8.23 2.10 -12.79
CA GLN A 34 6.83 2.38 -12.44
C GLN A 34 5.97 1.12 -12.44
N ILE A 35 5.00 1.08 -11.53
CA ILE A 35 4.01 0.01 -11.43
C ILE A 35 2.97 0.14 -12.54
N ASP A 36 2.59 -0.99 -13.11
CA ASP A 36 1.31 -1.22 -13.74
C ASP A 36 0.32 -1.72 -12.68
N PHE A 37 -0.60 -0.84 -12.27
CA PHE A 37 -1.57 -1.15 -11.21
C PHE A 37 -2.59 -2.22 -11.62
N LYS A 38 -2.77 -2.49 -12.93
CA LYS A 38 -3.57 -3.61 -13.39
C LYS A 38 -2.84 -4.92 -13.12
N LYS A 39 -1.57 -5.01 -13.49
CA LYS A 39 -0.72 -6.19 -13.19
C LYS A 39 -0.59 -6.41 -11.69
N LEU A 40 -0.42 -5.35 -10.89
CA LEU A 40 -0.37 -5.47 -9.43
C LEU A 40 -1.66 -6.06 -8.85
N TYR A 41 -2.82 -5.62 -9.33
CA TYR A 41 -4.10 -6.18 -8.90
C TYR A 41 -4.24 -7.65 -9.29
N GLN A 42 -3.88 -8.00 -10.53
CA GLN A 42 -3.89 -9.38 -11.01
C GLN A 42 -2.97 -10.26 -10.18
N TYR A 43 -1.76 -9.79 -9.89
CA TYR A 43 -0.80 -10.48 -9.02
C TYR A 43 -1.39 -10.80 -7.65
N PHE A 44 -2.03 -9.83 -6.99
CA PHE A 44 -2.68 -10.08 -5.71
C PHE A 44 -3.86 -11.07 -5.84
N LYS A 45 -4.66 -10.94 -6.90
CA LYS A 45 -5.84 -11.79 -7.15
C LYS A 45 -5.46 -13.25 -7.41
N GLU A 46 -4.36 -13.50 -8.11
CA GLU A 46 -3.89 -14.84 -8.45
C GLU A 46 -3.32 -15.58 -7.25
N ASN A 47 -2.78 -14.84 -6.27
CA ASN A 47 -2.03 -15.42 -5.17
C ASN A 47 -2.76 -15.38 -3.81
N TYR A 48 -3.90 -14.69 -3.72
CA TYR A 48 -4.71 -14.60 -2.51
C TYR A 48 -6.20 -14.66 -2.82
N LYS A 49 -6.99 -15.12 -1.85
CA LYS A 49 -8.43 -14.88 -1.83
C LYS A 49 -8.68 -13.44 -1.36
N LEU A 50 -8.63 -12.50 -2.30
CA LEU A 50 -8.76 -11.07 -1.98
C LEU A 50 -10.16 -10.74 -1.44
N ASP A 51 -10.17 -10.07 -0.29
CA ASP A 51 -11.33 -9.36 0.23
C ASP A 51 -11.40 -7.94 -0.36
N SER A 52 -10.30 -7.21 -0.26
CA SER A 52 -10.26 -5.80 -0.65
C SER A 52 -8.85 -5.34 -1.01
N VAL A 53 -8.77 -4.36 -1.91
CA VAL A 53 -7.53 -3.66 -2.27
C VAL A 53 -7.79 -2.17 -2.16
N TYR A 54 -7.35 -1.56 -1.07
CA TYR A 54 -7.49 -0.14 -0.81
C TYR A 54 -6.32 0.65 -1.39
N PHE A 55 -6.63 1.79 -1.98
CA PHE A 55 -5.63 2.72 -2.53
C PHE A 55 -5.84 4.11 -1.91
N TYR A 56 -4.89 4.56 -1.10
CA TYR A 56 -4.95 5.81 -0.35
C TYR A 56 -4.12 6.87 -1.06
N PHE A 57 -4.77 7.92 -1.56
CA PHE A 57 -4.12 8.95 -2.36
C PHE A 57 -4.48 10.37 -1.91
N ALA A 58 -3.46 11.12 -1.50
CA ALA A 58 -3.59 12.54 -1.21
C ALA A 58 -3.44 13.35 -2.51
N TYR A 59 -4.42 14.16 -2.88
CA TYR A 59 -4.43 14.93 -4.13
C TYR A 59 -4.36 16.43 -3.89
N VAL A 60 -3.82 17.16 -4.87
CA VAL A 60 -3.92 18.62 -4.95
C VAL A 60 -5.05 18.95 -5.92
N LYS A 61 -5.89 19.94 -5.60
CA LYS A 61 -7.01 20.38 -6.47
C LYS A 61 -6.53 20.71 -7.90
N GLU A 62 -7.47 20.65 -8.84
CA GLU A 62 -7.33 21.07 -10.25
C GLU A 62 -6.56 20.12 -11.21
N ASN A 63 -6.47 18.82 -10.92
CA ASN A 63 -5.81 17.86 -11.81
C ASN A 63 -6.79 16.86 -12.45
N SER A 64 -7.37 17.20 -13.61
CA SER A 64 -8.32 16.36 -14.35
C SER A 64 -7.76 14.98 -14.75
N LYS A 65 -6.44 14.85 -14.94
CA LYS A 65 -5.78 13.57 -15.25
C LYS A 65 -5.90 12.55 -14.10
N GLN A 66 -6.04 13.01 -12.85
CA GLN A 66 -6.18 12.12 -11.69
C GLN A 66 -7.52 11.40 -11.69
N GLN A 67 -8.60 12.05 -12.12
CA GLN A 67 -9.92 11.43 -12.15
C GLN A 67 -9.97 10.24 -13.12
N GLY A 68 -9.36 10.37 -14.31
CA GLY A 68 -9.25 9.27 -15.26
C GLY A 68 -8.44 8.09 -14.71
N PHE A 69 -7.36 8.37 -13.97
CA PHE A 69 -6.58 7.33 -13.29
C PHE A 69 -7.41 6.62 -12.20
N PHE A 70 -8.15 7.36 -11.37
CA PHE A 70 -9.02 6.77 -10.36
C PHE A 70 -10.14 5.92 -10.97
N ASN A 71 -10.72 6.34 -12.09
CA ASN A 71 -11.73 5.55 -12.78
C ASN A 71 -11.16 4.21 -13.28
N LYS A 72 -9.92 4.20 -13.80
CA LYS A 72 -9.22 2.96 -14.18
C LYS A 72 -8.94 2.06 -12.98
N LEU A 73 -8.46 2.61 -11.86
CA LEU A 73 -8.25 1.84 -10.63
C LEU A 73 -9.56 1.21 -10.15
N ARG A 74 -10.66 1.97 -10.12
CA ARG A 74 -11.98 1.42 -9.74
C ARG A 74 -12.42 0.29 -10.66
N SER A 75 -12.23 0.42 -11.98
CA SER A 75 -12.62 -0.62 -12.94
C SER A 75 -11.82 -1.92 -12.79
N TRP A 76 -10.62 -1.87 -12.22
CA TRP A 76 -9.85 -3.07 -11.87
C TRP A 76 -10.22 -3.66 -10.50
N GLY A 77 -10.94 -2.93 -9.65
CA GLY A 77 -11.42 -3.41 -8.35
C GLY A 77 -10.82 -2.72 -7.13
N TYR A 78 -10.04 -1.65 -7.30
CA TYR A 78 -9.49 -0.89 -6.18
C TYR A 78 -10.57 -0.07 -5.46
N LYS A 79 -10.54 -0.10 -4.13
CA LYS A 79 -11.30 0.79 -3.24
C LYS A 79 -10.48 2.05 -2.96
N ILE A 80 -10.77 3.14 -3.66
CA ILE A 80 -9.98 4.38 -3.57
C ILE A 80 -10.46 5.25 -2.40
N ARG A 81 -9.52 5.68 -1.58
CA ARG A 81 -9.67 6.73 -0.56
C ARG A 81 -8.84 7.94 -0.96
N THR A 82 -9.47 9.10 -1.06
CA THR A 82 -8.79 10.33 -1.44
C THR A 82 -8.99 11.43 -0.42
N LYS A 83 -7.98 12.28 -0.27
CA LYS A 83 -8.01 13.45 0.61
C LYS A 83 -7.27 14.60 -0.05
N GLU A 84 -7.84 15.79 0.03
CA GLU A 84 -7.17 16.99 -0.46
C GLU A 84 -5.98 17.34 0.45
N VAL A 85 -4.80 17.53 -0.15
CA VAL A 85 -3.61 18.02 0.54
C VAL A 85 -3.80 19.51 0.83
N LYS A 86 -3.70 19.87 2.11
CA LYS A 86 -3.64 21.26 2.56
C LYS A 86 -2.20 21.73 2.53
N ILE A 87 -1.94 22.82 1.82
CA ILE A 87 -0.66 23.52 1.83
C ILE A 87 -0.79 24.65 2.85
N ILE A 88 -0.03 24.58 3.93
CA ILE A 88 -0.06 25.56 5.01
C ILE A 88 1.26 26.33 4.98
N ARG A 89 1.17 27.66 4.84
CA ARG A 89 2.32 28.54 5.01
C ARG A 89 2.62 28.70 6.50
N GLN A 90 3.86 28.48 6.88
CA GLN A 90 4.37 28.67 8.23
C GLN A 90 4.84 30.11 8.46
N ASN A 91 5.01 30.47 9.72
CA ASN A 91 5.47 31.80 10.15
C ASN A 91 6.89 32.13 9.63
N ASP A 92 7.72 31.11 9.42
CA ASP A 92 9.07 31.22 8.85
C ASP A 92 9.07 31.34 7.31
N GLY A 93 7.88 31.38 6.68
CA GLY A 93 7.72 31.46 5.24
C GLY A 93 7.78 30.11 4.51
N THR A 94 8.05 29.00 5.19
CA THR A 94 8.05 27.66 4.59
C THR A 94 6.63 27.12 4.38
N PHE A 95 6.49 26.06 3.57
CA PHE A 95 5.20 25.43 3.32
C PHE A 95 5.20 23.98 3.83
N ILE A 96 4.24 23.65 4.70
CA ILE A 96 3.97 22.26 5.10
C ILE A 96 2.80 21.73 4.27
N LYS A 97 2.98 20.54 3.70
CA LYS A 97 1.91 19.75 3.10
C LYS A 97 1.31 18.84 4.17
N LYS A 98 0.04 19.03 4.51
CA LYS A 98 -0.73 18.12 5.37
C LYS A 98 -1.76 17.39 4.53
N GLY A 99 -1.76 16.05 4.58
CA GLY A 99 -2.73 15.29 3.80
C GLY A 99 -2.50 13.78 3.74
N ASN A 100 -1.75 13.18 4.68
CA ASN A 100 -1.67 11.73 4.74
C ASN A 100 -3.05 11.11 5.05
N LEU A 101 -3.15 9.83 4.72
CA LEU A 101 -4.37 9.03 4.91
C LEU A 101 -4.12 7.88 5.90
N ASP A 102 -3.12 8.02 6.77
CA ASP A 102 -2.66 6.93 7.65
C ASP A 102 -3.75 6.56 8.67
N VAL A 103 -4.53 7.55 9.10
CA VAL A 103 -5.70 7.36 9.97
C VAL A 103 -6.80 6.61 9.23
N GLU A 104 -7.16 7.05 8.02
CA GLU A 104 -8.18 6.41 7.19
C GLU A 104 -7.79 4.96 6.84
N LEU A 105 -6.52 4.71 6.53
CA LEU A 105 -5.96 3.39 6.31
C LEU A 105 -6.09 2.51 7.55
N THR A 106 -5.66 3.03 8.71
CA THR A 106 -5.76 2.33 9.99
C THR A 106 -7.20 1.96 10.33
N ILE A 107 -8.15 2.88 10.12
CA ILE A 107 -9.58 2.66 10.37
C ILE A 107 -10.14 1.57 9.46
N ASP A 108 -9.90 1.65 8.14
CA ASP A 108 -10.37 0.64 7.19
C ASP A 108 -9.76 -0.74 7.53
N ALA A 109 -8.47 -0.81 7.87
CA ALA A 109 -7.80 -2.05 8.25
C ALA A 109 -8.41 -2.69 9.50
N VAL A 110 -8.74 -1.89 10.52
CA VAL A 110 -9.37 -2.37 11.75
C VAL A 110 -10.84 -2.75 11.53
N LYS A 111 -11.58 -1.96 10.75
CA LYS A 111 -12.99 -2.21 10.44
C LYS A 111 -13.19 -3.55 9.72
N ASP A 112 -12.27 -3.88 8.81
CA ASP A 112 -12.38 -5.07 7.97
C ASP A 112 -11.77 -6.34 8.60
N LEU A 113 -11.37 -6.30 9.88
CA LEU A 113 -10.72 -7.39 10.61
C LEU A 113 -11.37 -8.76 10.41
N LYS A 114 -12.69 -8.85 10.34
CA LYS A 114 -13.37 -10.15 10.22
C LYS A 114 -13.30 -10.76 8.81
N PHE A 115 -12.89 -10.00 7.80
CA PHE A 115 -12.97 -10.41 6.41
C PHE A 115 -11.66 -10.97 5.84
N TYR A 116 -10.52 -10.67 6.47
CA TYR A 116 -9.21 -11.16 6.06
C TYR A 116 -8.45 -11.84 7.20
N SER A 117 -7.52 -12.73 6.85
CA SER A 117 -6.54 -13.31 7.77
C SER A 117 -5.15 -12.68 7.61
N THR A 118 -4.88 -12.08 6.44
CA THR A 118 -3.62 -11.41 6.14
C THR A 118 -3.86 -9.97 5.71
N ALA A 119 -3.17 -9.03 6.34
CA ALA A 119 -3.06 -7.65 5.87
C ALA A 119 -1.78 -7.51 5.06
N ILE A 120 -1.88 -6.94 3.86
CA ILE A 120 -0.73 -6.57 3.03
C ILE A 120 -0.63 -5.05 3.05
N LEU A 121 0.36 -4.53 3.79
CA LEU A 121 0.63 -3.10 3.90
C LEU A 121 1.73 -2.72 2.90
N MET A 122 1.38 -1.92 1.89
CA MET A 122 2.36 -1.33 0.98
C MET A 122 2.74 0.06 1.49
N SER A 123 3.56 0.09 2.53
CA SER A 123 4.17 1.29 3.10
C SER A 123 5.41 0.89 3.90
N GLY A 124 6.31 1.84 4.12
CA GLY A 124 7.46 1.65 5.00
C GLY A 124 7.45 2.56 6.23
N ASP A 125 6.37 3.29 6.45
CA ASP A 125 6.24 4.29 7.50
C ASP A 125 6.19 3.66 8.91
N SER A 126 6.99 4.18 9.84
CA SER A 126 6.99 3.76 11.25
C SER A 126 5.66 4.01 11.95
N ASP A 127 4.84 4.97 11.49
CA ASP A 127 3.55 5.30 12.09
C ASP A 127 2.58 4.11 12.04
N PHE A 128 2.76 3.19 11.09
CA PHE A 128 1.98 1.96 11.02
C PHE A 128 2.42 0.86 12.00
N HIS A 129 3.50 1.03 12.77
CA HIS A 129 3.95 0.03 13.74
C HIS A 129 2.84 -0.35 14.72
N ALA A 130 2.10 0.64 15.24
CA ALA A 130 0.99 0.41 16.15
C ALA A 130 -0.14 -0.41 15.50
N LEU A 131 -0.48 -0.10 14.24
CA LEU A 131 -1.45 -0.88 13.46
C LEU A 131 -0.97 -2.33 13.30
N VAL A 132 0.28 -2.57 12.91
CA VAL A 132 0.83 -3.92 12.76
C VAL A 132 0.68 -4.73 14.05
N ARG A 133 1.08 -4.16 15.18
CA ARG A 133 0.95 -4.84 16.49
C ARG A 133 -0.52 -5.09 16.86
N TYR A 134 -1.40 -4.14 16.58
CA TYR A 134 -2.84 -4.28 16.85
C TYR A 134 -3.49 -5.41 16.04
N LEU A 135 -3.12 -5.54 14.76
CA LEU A 135 -3.58 -6.60 13.87
C LEU A 135 -3.05 -7.98 14.31
N GLN A 136 -1.78 -8.07 14.66
CA GLN A 136 -1.15 -9.33 15.12
C GLN A 136 -1.77 -9.86 16.41
N LYS A 137 -2.13 -8.97 17.35
CA LYS A 137 -2.86 -9.34 18.59
C LYS A 137 -4.27 -9.87 18.32
N ARG A 138 -4.75 -9.82 17.08
CA ARG A 138 -6.06 -10.34 16.62
C ARG A 138 -5.87 -11.41 15.54
N ASP A 139 -4.77 -12.15 15.65
CA ASP A 139 -4.42 -13.29 14.81
C ASP A 139 -4.34 -12.97 13.32
N LYS A 140 -4.06 -11.70 12.97
CA LYS A 140 -3.78 -11.32 11.59
C LYS A 140 -2.29 -11.43 11.31
N LYS A 141 -1.96 -12.00 10.15
CA LYS A 141 -0.61 -11.94 9.60
C LYS A 141 -0.43 -10.63 8.84
N VAL A 142 0.70 -9.97 9.07
CA VAL A 142 1.01 -8.71 8.39
C VAL A 142 2.20 -8.88 7.47
N VAL A 143 1.96 -8.66 6.17
CA VAL A 143 2.99 -8.58 5.15
C VAL A 143 3.26 -7.11 4.87
N VAL A 144 4.51 -6.68 5.00
CA VAL A 144 4.94 -5.33 4.62
C VAL A 144 5.67 -5.40 3.29
N ILE A 145 5.25 -4.55 2.35
CA ILE A 145 5.90 -4.38 1.05
C ILE A 145 6.41 -2.94 0.96
N SER A 146 7.73 -2.77 0.91
CA SER A 146 8.37 -1.46 0.70
C SER A 146 9.76 -1.64 0.07
N SER A 147 10.42 -0.55 -0.29
CA SER A 147 11.78 -0.56 -0.82
C SER A 147 12.81 -0.60 0.32
N LYS A 148 13.95 -1.26 0.09
CA LYS A 148 15.10 -1.20 1.01
C LYS A 148 15.53 0.27 1.17
N GLY A 149 15.72 0.71 2.41
CA GLY A 149 16.02 2.12 2.73
C GLY A 149 14.79 3.03 2.83
N HIS A 150 13.60 2.54 2.43
CA HIS A 150 12.32 3.24 2.58
C HIS A 150 11.38 2.51 3.54
N VAL A 151 11.92 1.72 4.46
CA VAL A 151 11.16 1.01 5.49
C VAL A 151 11.83 1.26 6.84
N SER A 152 11.06 1.67 7.83
CA SER A 152 11.55 1.84 9.19
C SER A 152 11.97 0.50 9.79
N PHE A 153 12.96 0.54 10.68
CA PHE A 153 13.47 -0.65 11.34
C PHE A 153 12.42 -1.31 12.24
N GLU A 154 11.61 -0.48 12.90
CA GLU A 154 10.49 -0.85 13.75
C GLU A 154 9.43 -1.61 12.98
N LEU A 155 9.08 -1.14 11.77
CA LEU A 155 8.10 -1.80 10.92
C LEU A 155 8.66 -3.11 10.35
N LEU A 156 9.92 -3.12 9.94
CA LEU A 156 10.60 -4.32 9.45
C LEU A 156 10.62 -5.43 10.51
N LYS A 157 10.94 -5.09 11.76
CA LYS A 157 10.92 -6.03 12.90
C LYS A 157 9.52 -6.45 13.32
N ALA A 158 8.52 -5.61 13.10
CA ALA A 158 7.15 -5.91 13.49
C ALA A 158 6.44 -6.83 12.49
N ALA A 159 6.74 -6.73 11.20
CA ALA A 159 6.07 -7.50 10.16
C ALA A 159 6.28 -9.02 10.32
N ASP A 160 5.23 -9.82 10.05
CA ASP A 160 5.38 -11.28 9.95
C ASP A 160 6.19 -11.67 8.71
N LYS A 161 6.09 -10.86 7.65
CA LYS A 161 6.87 -11.01 6.42
C LYS A 161 7.17 -9.65 5.80
N TYR A 162 8.40 -9.48 5.36
CA TYR A 162 8.81 -8.35 4.53
C TYR A 162 9.07 -8.81 3.10
N ILE A 163 8.58 -8.02 2.14
CA ILE A 163 8.85 -8.21 0.71
C ILE A 163 9.50 -6.91 0.22
N ASN A 164 10.71 -7.04 -0.34
CA ASN A 164 11.32 -5.90 -0.99
C ASN A 164 10.55 -5.61 -2.27
N PHE A 165 10.12 -4.37 -2.42
CA PHE A 165 9.31 -3.92 -3.53
C PHE A 165 9.95 -4.22 -4.91
N ASN A 166 11.27 -4.21 -5.01
CA ASN A 166 11.98 -4.56 -6.25
C ASN A 166 11.83 -6.05 -6.65
N GLN A 167 11.49 -6.94 -5.71
CA GLN A 167 11.19 -8.36 -6.02
C GLN A 167 9.90 -8.53 -6.83
N LEU A 168 9.05 -7.49 -6.87
CA LEU A 168 7.81 -7.50 -7.68
C LEU A 168 8.03 -6.97 -9.09
N ARG A 169 9.19 -6.37 -9.39
CA ARG A 169 9.43 -5.61 -10.63
C ARG A 169 9.06 -6.40 -11.89
N GLU A 170 9.62 -7.59 -12.06
CA GLU A 170 9.37 -8.44 -13.25
C GLU A 170 7.89 -8.79 -13.45
N LEU A 171 7.09 -8.73 -12.39
CA LEU A 171 5.68 -9.11 -12.39
C LEU A 171 4.76 -7.91 -12.64
N VAL A 172 5.15 -6.72 -12.18
CA VAL A 172 4.24 -5.56 -12.11
C VAL A 172 4.81 -4.29 -12.73
N GLU A 173 5.99 -4.31 -13.34
CA GLU A 173 6.55 -3.16 -14.04
C GLU A 173 5.70 -2.79 -15.27
N ARG A 174 5.53 -1.47 -15.45
CA ARG A 174 4.95 -0.85 -16.63
C ARG A 174 6.05 -0.72 -17.68
N LEU A 175 5.96 -1.54 -18.72
CA LEU A 175 6.82 -1.47 -19.90
C LEU A 175 6.29 -0.43 -20.88
#